data_AF-A0A355SFB1-F1
#
_entry.id   AF-A0A355SFB1-F1
#
_cell.length_a   1.000
_cell.length_b   1.000
_cell.length_c   1.000
_cell.angle_alpha   90.00
_cell.angle_beta   90.00
_cell.angle_gamma   90.00
#
_symmetry.space_group_name_H-M   'P 1'
#
loop_
_entity.id
_entity.type
_entity.pdbx_description
1 polymer ?
#
loop_
_entity_poly.entity_id
_entity_poly.type
_entity_poly.pdbx_seq_one_letter_code
_entity_poly.pdbx_strand_id
1 'polypeptide(L)'
;LENAVGLLKEEMRMLDSIIIRYADRYRVPAGGALAVDREKFSDGITCELQENRNINIIRGEVTNIDANEYTIIATGPLTSEKLSQSIRRLIENDYLYFYDAAAPIVTYDSIDKTKVFRASRYGKGEDDYLNCPMSKEEYENFWHEIVNAETAELKSFEKQIVFEGCMPVESMAKRGKETLLYGPLKPVGLIDPKTGKRPYAVVQLRQDNAAGTLYNIVGFQTHLKWNEQKRVFGLIPGLENAEFLRFGVMHRNTYINSPKVLLPTLQLKNNKNIMFAGQISGVEGYVESASMGLISGINMSRIIAGEKALVFPECTAIGSLSSYISNENVKHFQPMNVNFGLIPKIDEKIKEKREKNIKISENSLKTLKSFINNNIINIV
;
A
#
# COMPACT_ATOMS: atom_id res chain seq x y z
N LEU A 1 9.31 -11.76 -10.96
CA LEU A 1 8.23 -12.29 -11.83
C LEU A 1 7.29 -13.27 -11.13
N GLU A 2 7.62 -13.82 -9.96
CA GLU A 2 6.74 -14.78 -9.26
C GLU A 2 5.63 -14.12 -8.43
N ASN A 3 5.75 -12.82 -8.19
CA ASN A 3 4.76 -11.98 -7.51
C ASN A 3 4.31 -10.84 -8.43
N ALA A 4 3.06 -10.39 -8.25
CA ALA A 4 2.41 -9.44 -9.14
C ALA A 4 3.04 -8.04 -9.08
N VAL A 5 3.47 -7.58 -7.91
CA VAL A 5 4.18 -6.30 -7.77
C VAL A 5 5.53 -6.32 -8.50
N GLY A 6 6.19 -7.47 -8.58
CA GLY A 6 7.39 -7.68 -9.36
C GLY A 6 7.12 -7.60 -10.86
N LEU A 7 6.01 -8.18 -11.34
CA LEU A 7 5.56 -7.98 -12.72
C LEU A 7 5.29 -6.50 -13.00
N LEU A 8 4.55 -5.81 -12.12
CA LEU A 8 4.26 -4.38 -12.28
C LEU A 8 5.54 -3.54 -12.39
N LYS A 9 6.57 -3.84 -11.59
CA LYS A 9 7.88 -3.18 -11.69
C LYS A 9 8.53 -3.42 -13.05
N GLU A 10 8.53 -4.65 -13.56
CA GLU A 10 9.10 -4.92 -14.89
C GLU A 10 8.32 -4.22 -16.01
N GLU A 11 6.99 -4.17 -15.94
CA GLU A 11 6.18 -3.41 -16.89
C GLU A 11 6.52 -1.91 -16.85
N MET A 12 6.71 -1.35 -15.66
CA MET A 12 7.15 0.03 -15.48
C MET A 12 8.59 0.27 -15.98
N ARG A 13 9.50 -0.72 -15.88
CA ARG A 13 10.84 -0.64 -16.50
C ARG A 13 10.75 -0.59 -18.02
N MET A 14 9.88 -1.40 -18.61
CA MET A 14 9.65 -1.39 -20.07
C MET A 14 9.10 -0.06 -20.57
N LEU A 15 8.46 0.72 -19.69
CA LEU A 15 7.92 2.04 -19.98
C LEU A 15 8.83 3.19 -19.48
N ASP A 16 10.10 2.89 -19.15
CA ASP A 16 11.10 3.84 -18.67
C ASP A 16 10.63 4.72 -17.49
N SER A 17 10.02 4.07 -16.50
CA SER A 17 9.59 4.77 -15.29
C SER A 17 10.76 5.37 -14.51
N ILE A 18 10.76 6.69 -14.34
CA ILE A 18 11.69 7.42 -13.45
C ILE A 18 11.70 6.83 -12.04
N ILE A 19 10.53 6.45 -11.50
CA ILE A 19 10.41 5.86 -10.17
C ILE A 19 11.19 4.55 -10.07
N ILE A 20 11.08 3.67 -11.07
CA ILE A 20 11.81 2.39 -11.03
C ILE A 20 13.30 2.59 -11.31
N ARG A 21 13.68 3.47 -12.24
CA ARG A 21 15.10 3.81 -12.48
C ARG A 21 15.81 4.25 -11.20
N TYR A 22 15.20 5.17 -10.46
CA TYR A 22 15.76 5.66 -9.20
C TYR A 22 15.72 4.62 -8.09
N ALA A 23 14.70 3.76 -8.07
CA ALA A 23 14.63 2.67 -7.12
C ALA A 23 15.75 1.63 -7.35
N ASP A 24 16.07 1.33 -8.60
CA ASP A 24 17.17 0.44 -8.93
C ASP A 24 18.53 1.08 -8.62
N ARG A 25 18.70 2.38 -8.90
CA ARG A 25 19.93 3.13 -8.61
C ARG A 25 20.25 3.21 -7.11
N TYR A 26 19.24 3.44 -6.28
CA TYR A 26 19.40 3.63 -4.82
C TYR A 26 18.92 2.42 -4.01
N ARG A 27 19.02 1.24 -4.60
CA ARG A 27 18.61 -0.02 -3.96
C ARG A 27 19.45 -0.33 -2.73
N VAL A 28 18.78 -0.79 -1.67
CA VAL A 28 19.41 -1.34 -0.47
C VAL A 28 19.06 -2.83 -0.28
N PRO A 29 19.88 -3.62 0.45
CA PRO A 29 19.57 -5.02 0.77
C PRO A 29 18.23 -5.16 1.52
N ALA A 30 17.36 -6.09 1.07
CA ALA A 30 16.03 -6.28 1.65
C ALA A 30 15.39 -7.65 1.33
N GLY A 31 16.13 -8.75 1.50
CA GLY A 31 15.54 -10.11 1.52
C GLY A 31 14.71 -10.50 0.28
N GLY A 32 15.06 -10.00 -0.91
CA GLY A 32 14.35 -10.27 -2.17
C GLY A 32 13.30 -9.22 -2.57
N ALA A 33 12.99 -8.25 -1.70
CA ALA A 33 12.22 -7.07 -2.05
C ALA A 33 13.11 -6.00 -2.72
N LEU A 34 12.47 -5.05 -3.42
CA LEU A 34 13.12 -3.81 -3.85
C LEU A 34 12.85 -2.76 -2.77
N ALA A 35 13.86 -2.50 -1.94
CA ALA A 35 13.88 -1.40 -0.98
C ALA A 35 14.93 -0.38 -1.42
N VAL A 36 14.75 0.87 -0.97
CA VAL A 36 15.57 2.01 -1.39
C VAL A 36 16.05 2.81 -0.19
N ASP A 37 17.21 3.46 -0.34
CA ASP A 37 17.62 4.57 0.50
C ASP A 37 16.65 5.73 0.25
N ARG A 38 15.80 6.05 1.25
CA ARG A 38 14.64 6.94 1.07
C ARG A 38 15.05 8.36 0.67
N GLU A 39 16.09 8.90 1.33
CA GLU A 39 16.54 10.28 1.10
C GLU A 39 17.18 10.40 -0.28
N LYS A 40 18.13 9.52 -0.61
CA LYS A 40 18.78 9.55 -1.93
C LYS A 40 17.79 9.30 -3.07
N PHE A 41 16.82 8.42 -2.84
CA PHE A 41 15.75 8.15 -3.79
C PHE A 41 14.89 9.39 -4.06
N SER A 42 14.40 10.07 -3.01
CA SER A 42 13.57 11.27 -3.18
C SER A 42 14.34 12.45 -3.75
N ASP A 43 15.57 12.64 -3.30
CA ASP A 43 16.42 13.76 -3.72
C ASP A 43 16.80 13.61 -5.19
N GLY A 44 17.15 12.39 -5.60
CA GLY A 44 17.47 12.08 -6.99
C GLY A 44 16.32 12.39 -7.95
N ILE A 45 15.10 11.93 -7.62
CA ILE A 45 13.90 12.23 -8.43
C ILE A 45 13.62 13.73 -8.45
N THR A 46 13.73 14.39 -7.31
CA THR A 46 13.49 15.84 -7.19
C THR A 46 14.45 16.64 -8.06
N CYS A 47 15.73 16.28 -8.05
CA CYS A 47 16.77 16.90 -8.88
C CYS A 47 16.47 16.74 -10.36
N GLU A 48 16.15 15.51 -10.81
CA GLU A 48 15.83 15.26 -12.22
C GLU A 48 14.59 16.04 -12.71
N LEU A 49 13.57 16.20 -11.85
CA LEU A 49 12.41 17.02 -12.18
C LEU A 49 12.74 18.52 -12.23
N GLN A 50 13.61 19.01 -11.34
CA GLN A 50 14.03 20.41 -11.30
C GLN A 50 14.91 20.80 -12.49
N GLU A 51 15.75 19.89 -12.97
CA GLU A 51 16.66 20.11 -14.11
C GLU A 51 15.96 19.96 -15.47
N ASN A 52 14.74 19.40 -15.50
CA ASN A 52 14.01 19.16 -16.73
C ASN A 52 13.40 20.46 -17.30
N ARG A 53 13.88 20.90 -18.47
CA ARG A 53 13.41 22.12 -19.16
C ARG A 53 11.91 22.15 -19.50
N ASN A 54 11.24 21.00 -19.55
CA ASN A 54 9.81 20.90 -19.86
C ASN A 54 8.94 20.89 -18.60
N ILE A 55 9.54 20.96 -17.41
CA ILE A 55 8.85 20.89 -16.13
C ILE A 55 9.07 22.20 -15.39
N ASN A 56 7.98 22.86 -14.99
CA ASN A 56 8.02 24.01 -14.09
C ASN A 56 7.43 23.61 -12.74
N ILE A 57 8.19 23.77 -11.66
CA ILE A 57 7.76 23.40 -10.31
C ILE A 57 7.26 24.63 -9.57
N ILE A 58 5.97 24.66 -9.26
CA ILE A 58 5.32 25.72 -8.50
C ILE A 58 5.00 25.19 -7.10
N ARG A 59 5.55 25.84 -6.07
CA ARG A 59 5.34 25.44 -4.66
C ARG A 59 4.15 26.23 -4.08
N GLY A 60 3.02 25.56 -3.90
CA GLY A 60 1.83 26.14 -3.31
C GLY A 60 0.70 25.12 -3.14
N GLU A 61 -0.33 25.48 -2.37
CA GLU A 61 -1.55 24.68 -2.26
C GLU A 61 -2.46 24.97 -3.46
N VAL A 62 -2.80 23.93 -4.24
CA VAL A 62 -3.85 24.02 -5.25
C VAL A 62 -5.20 23.80 -4.57
N THR A 63 -6.08 24.80 -4.61
CA THR A 63 -7.38 24.76 -3.91
C THR A 63 -8.58 24.67 -4.84
N ASN A 64 -8.39 24.88 -6.14
CA ASN A 64 -9.44 24.85 -7.15
C ASN A 64 -8.92 24.18 -8.42
N ILE A 65 -9.79 23.44 -9.11
CA ILE A 65 -9.50 22.76 -10.37
C ILE A 65 -10.27 23.49 -11.49
N ASP A 66 -9.56 23.96 -12.51
CA ASP A 66 -10.21 24.45 -13.73
C ASP A 66 -10.58 23.27 -14.62
N ALA A 67 -11.86 23.13 -14.93
CA ALA A 67 -12.38 22.05 -15.77
C ALA A 67 -11.97 22.19 -17.24
N ASN A 68 -11.49 23.37 -17.66
CA ASN A 68 -11.08 23.64 -19.04
C ASN A 68 -9.60 23.30 -19.30
N GLU A 69 -8.78 23.18 -18.25
CA GLU A 69 -7.36 22.87 -18.34
C GLU A 69 -7.10 21.36 -18.34
N TYR A 70 -6.00 20.97 -18.99
CA TYR A 70 -5.50 19.59 -18.93
C TYR A 70 -4.84 19.33 -17.58
N THR A 71 -5.48 18.54 -16.73
CA THR A 71 -5.05 18.35 -15.34
C THR A 71 -4.98 16.88 -14.95
N ILE A 72 -3.86 16.46 -14.35
CA ILE A 72 -3.73 15.18 -13.65
C ILE A 72 -3.76 15.46 -12.15
N ILE A 73 -4.72 14.89 -11.44
CA ILE A 73 -4.88 15.02 -9.99
C ILE A 73 -4.22 13.81 -9.32
N ALA A 74 -3.10 14.05 -8.62
CA ALA A 74 -2.28 13.01 -8.00
C ALA A 74 -1.87 13.35 -6.55
N THR A 75 -2.81 13.87 -5.76
CA THR A 75 -2.55 14.42 -4.42
C THR A 75 -2.45 13.40 -3.29
N GLY A 76 -2.59 12.11 -3.61
CA GLY A 76 -2.42 11.02 -2.65
C GLY A 76 -3.48 10.99 -1.54
N PRO A 77 -3.20 10.28 -0.43
CA PRO A 77 -4.20 10.01 0.61
C PRO A 77 -4.67 11.25 1.37
N LEU A 78 -3.78 12.23 1.57
CA LEU A 78 -3.96 13.39 2.43
C LEU A 78 -4.29 14.64 1.62
N THR A 79 -5.22 14.50 0.66
CA THR A 79 -5.70 15.62 -0.15
C THR A 79 -6.29 16.71 0.75
N SER A 80 -5.92 17.98 0.54
CA SER A 80 -6.39 19.08 1.40
C SER A 80 -7.90 19.23 1.36
N GLU A 81 -8.49 19.79 2.42
CA GLU A 81 -9.94 19.94 2.52
C GLU A 81 -10.51 20.79 1.36
N LYS A 82 -9.84 21.91 1.04
CA LYS A 82 -10.26 22.82 -0.04
C LYS A 82 -10.23 22.12 -1.40
N LEU A 83 -9.16 21.39 -1.70
CA LEU A 83 -9.06 20.64 -2.95
C LEU A 83 -10.07 19.49 -3.01
N SER A 84 -10.29 18.79 -1.90
CA SER A 84 -11.30 17.73 -1.80
C SER A 84 -12.70 18.27 -2.13
N GLN A 85 -13.05 19.45 -1.61
CA GLN A 85 -14.31 20.13 -1.98
C GLN A 85 -14.37 20.48 -3.46
N SER A 86 -13.27 20.97 -4.06
CA SER A 86 -13.19 21.25 -5.50
C SER A 86 -13.40 20.00 -6.35
N ILE A 87 -12.76 18.88 -5.99
CA ILE A 87 -12.93 17.60 -6.68
C ILE A 87 -14.38 17.11 -6.54
N ARG A 88 -15.01 17.31 -5.37
CA ARG A 88 -16.39 16.87 -5.13
C ARG A 88 -17.36 17.56 -6.08
N ARG A 89 -17.16 18.87 -6.30
CA ARG A 89 -17.92 19.64 -7.30
C ARG A 89 -17.68 19.12 -8.72
N LEU A 90 -16.45 18.73 -9.04
CA LEU A 90 -16.05 18.28 -10.37
C LEU A 90 -16.63 16.91 -10.75
N ILE A 91 -16.69 15.96 -9.79
CA ILE A 91 -17.11 14.58 -10.09
C ILE A 91 -18.63 14.36 -10.00
N GLU A 92 -19.38 15.30 -9.41
CA GLU A 92 -20.84 15.24 -9.20
C GLU A 92 -21.33 13.91 -8.59
N ASN A 93 -20.45 13.21 -7.87
CA ASN A 93 -20.65 11.87 -7.33
C ASN A 93 -20.10 11.78 -5.91
N ASP A 94 -20.44 10.70 -5.22
CA ASP A 94 -20.01 10.49 -3.85
C ASP A 94 -18.48 10.34 -3.77
N TYR A 95 -17.89 11.16 -2.90
CA TYR A 95 -16.52 11.01 -2.44
C TYR A 95 -16.45 9.81 -1.51
N LEU A 96 -15.48 8.92 -1.72
CA LEU A 96 -15.22 7.83 -0.80
C LEU A 96 -14.02 8.19 0.09
N TYR A 97 -14.04 7.65 1.29
CA TYR A 97 -12.91 7.71 2.19
C TYR A 97 -12.79 6.34 2.82
N PHE A 98 -11.56 5.91 3.02
CA PHE A 98 -11.26 4.76 3.85
C PHE A 98 -10.28 5.21 4.91
N TYR A 99 -10.21 4.42 5.96
CA TYR A 99 -9.29 4.68 7.04
C TYR A 99 -8.11 3.71 6.96
N ASP A 100 -6.90 4.24 6.93
CA ASP A 100 -5.66 3.47 7.06
C ASP A 100 -5.11 3.67 8.46
N ALA A 101 -4.91 2.57 9.17
CA ALA A 101 -4.42 2.62 10.53
C ALA A 101 -2.91 2.34 10.53
N ALA A 102 -2.13 3.23 11.11
CA ALA A 102 -0.70 3.02 11.28
C ALA A 102 -0.45 2.19 12.54
N ALA A 103 0.53 1.30 12.50
CA ALA A 103 0.99 0.58 13.68
C ALA A 103 1.93 1.45 14.54
N PRO A 104 1.95 1.24 15.87
CA PRO A 104 2.87 1.92 16.77
C PRO A 104 4.35 1.57 16.51
N ILE A 105 5.23 2.49 16.93
CA ILE A 105 6.69 2.32 16.90
C ILE A 105 7.22 2.52 18.32
N VAL A 106 8.05 1.57 18.75
CA VAL A 106 8.71 1.56 20.07
C VAL A 106 10.22 1.68 19.93
N THR A 107 10.89 2.19 20.96
CA THR A 107 12.36 2.27 20.99
C THR A 107 12.96 0.90 21.31
N TYR A 108 14.08 0.56 20.67
CA TYR A 108 14.76 -0.73 20.88
C TYR A 108 15.24 -0.94 22.31
N ASP A 109 15.69 0.14 22.97
CA ASP A 109 16.25 0.07 24.32
C ASP A 109 15.19 -0.13 25.40
N SER A 110 13.92 0.18 25.11
CA SER A 110 12.79 -0.05 26.03
C SER A 110 12.25 -1.49 26.00
N ILE A 111 12.72 -2.32 25.06
CA ILE A 111 12.28 -3.72 24.92
C ILE A 111 13.05 -4.60 25.91
N ASP A 112 12.32 -5.39 26.72
CA ASP A 112 12.93 -6.40 27.58
C ASP A 112 13.45 -7.58 26.75
N LYS A 113 14.73 -7.49 26.42
CA LYS A 113 15.52 -8.48 25.65
C LYS A 113 15.55 -9.85 26.32
N THR A 114 15.25 -9.95 27.62
CA THR A 114 15.16 -11.24 28.29
C THR A 114 13.92 -12.01 27.86
N LYS A 115 12.84 -11.36 27.41
CA LYS A 115 11.57 -12.02 27.05
C LYS A 115 11.36 -12.25 25.56
N VAL A 116 12.18 -11.63 24.72
CA VAL A 116 12.06 -11.69 23.26
C VAL A 116 13.18 -12.50 22.63
N PHE A 117 12.96 -12.99 21.41
CA PHE A 117 14.00 -13.67 20.62
C PHE A 117 14.01 -13.23 19.17
N ARG A 118 15.21 -13.18 18.57
CA ARG A 118 15.37 -12.91 17.14
C ARG A 118 15.16 -14.20 16.36
N ALA A 119 14.29 -14.15 15.36
CA ALA A 119 14.08 -15.25 14.42
C ALA A 119 13.22 -14.82 13.23
N SER A 120 13.60 -15.30 12.05
CA SER A 120 12.71 -15.33 10.88
C SER A 120 11.90 -16.63 10.83
N ARG A 121 10.68 -16.57 10.26
CA ARG A 121 9.81 -17.75 10.15
C ARG A 121 10.47 -18.82 9.28
N TYR A 122 10.38 -20.07 9.73
CA TYR A 122 10.98 -21.25 9.11
C TYR A 122 12.51 -21.19 8.96
N GLY A 123 13.19 -20.29 9.68
CA GLY A 123 14.64 -20.10 9.55
C GLY A 123 15.08 -19.62 8.15
N LYS A 124 14.16 -19.03 7.37
CA LYS A 124 14.44 -18.51 6.03
C LYS A 124 14.56 -16.99 6.09
N GLY A 125 15.79 -16.47 6.01
CA GLY A 125 16.10 -15.04 5.99
C GLY A 125 17.24 -14.67 6.95
N GLU A 126 17.67 -13.41 6.90
CA GLU A 126 18.39 -12.81 8.02
C GLU A 126 17.39 -12.63 9.19
N ASP A 127 17.85 -12.63 10.45
CA ASP A 127 17.00 -12.61 11.64
C ASP A 127 16.36 -11.22 11.90
N ASP A 128 15.55 -10.77 10.94
CA ASP A 128 15.03 -9.41 10.79
C ASP A 128 13.94 -9.02 11.79
N TYR A 129 13.42 -9.98 12.55
CA TYR A 129 12.30 -9.78 13.48
C TYR A 129 12.68 -10.13 14.91
N LEU A 130 12.29 -9.27 15.85
CA LEU A 130 12.15 -9.65 17.26
C LEU A 130 10.76 -10.25 17.46
N ASN A 131 10.71 -11.33 18.22
CA ASN A 131 9.48 -12.07 18.47
C ASN A 131 9.20 -12.02 19.98
N CYS A 132 8.01 -11.51 20.32
CA CYS A 132 7.45 -11.49 21.66
C CYS A 132 6.50 -12.69 21.81
N PRO A 133 6.96 -13.84 22.32
CA PRO A 133 6.11 -15.01 22.50
C PRO A 133 5.06 -14.75 23.58
N MET A 134 3.88 -15.31 23.38
CA MET A 134 2.81 -15.32 24.37
C MET A 134 2.39 -16.75 24.67
N SER A 135 2.18 -17.03 25.95
CA SER A 135 1.41 -18.17 26.44
C SER A 135 -0.07 -18.00 26.10
N LYS A 136 -0.85 -19.06 26.33
CA LYS A 136 -2.30 -19.01 26.14
C LYS A 136 -2.95 -18.00 27.09
N GLU A 137 -2.55 -17.98 28.36
CA GLU A 137 -3.10 -17.07 29.37
C GLU A 137 -2.80 -15.61 29.05
N GLU A 138 -1.56 -15.29 28.68
CA GLU A 138 -1.18 -13.93 28.25
C GLU A 138 -1.98 -13.49 27.02
N TYR A 139 -2.17 -14.38 26.03
CA TYR A 139 -2.99 -14.08 24.86
C TYR A 139 -4.45 -13.83 25.23
N GLU A 140 -5.03 -14.65 26.11
CA GLU A 140 -6.42 -14.52 26.52
C GLU A 140 -6.66 -13.20 27.28
N ASN A 141 -5.72 -12.81 28.14
CA ASN A 141 -5.73 -11.51 28.80
C ASN A 141 -5.62 -10.36 27.79
N PHE A 142 -4.64 -10.43 26.88
CA PHE A 142 -4.45 -9.41 25.84
C PHE A 142 -5.69 -9.27 24.95
N TRP A 143 -6.30 -10.39 24.51
CA TRP A 143 -7.50 -10.38 23.69
C TRP A 143 -8.70 -9.77 24.45
N HIS A 144 -8.84 -10.09 25.74
CA HIS A 144 -9.88 -9.48 26.57
C HIS A 144 -9.71 -7.96 26.64
N GLU A 145 -8.49 -7.50 26.90
CA GLU A 145 -8.22 -6.07 27.04
C GLU A 145 -8.37 -5.30 25.73
N ILE A 146 -7.92 -5.86 24.60
CA ILE A 146 -7.99 -5.15 23.31
C ILE A 146 -9.40 -5.05 22.75
N VAL A 147 -10.27 -6.03 23.00
CA VAL A 147 -11.67 -6.01 22.55
C VAL A 147 -12.49 -4.97 23.31
N ASN A 148 -12.17 -4.77 24.59
CA ASN A 148 -12.84 -3.85 25.49
C ASN A 148 -12.19 -2.45 25.55
N ALA A 149 -11.04 -2.26 24.90
CA ALA A 149 -10.30 -1.01 24.95
C ALA A 149 -11.03 0.16 24.27
N GLU A 150 -10.82 1.35 24.82
CA GLU A 150 -11.43 2.56 24.27
C GLU A 150 -10.77 2.97 22.95
N THR A 151 -11.62 3.38 22.02
CA THR A 151 -11.23 3.82 20.70
C THR A 151 -11.37 5.34 20.57
N ALA A 152 -10.54 5.95 19.73
CA ALA A 152 -10.69 7.38 19.43
C ALA A 152 -12.04 7.63 18.75
N GLU A 153 -12.75 8.69 19.18
CA GLU A 153 -14.04 9.07 18.58
C GLU A 153 -13.84 9.48 17.13
N LEU A 154 -14.58 8.83 16.23
CA LEU A 154 -14.68 9.24 14.85
C LEU A 154 -15.83 10.24 14.73
N LYS A 155 -15.62 11.34 14.00
CA LYS A 155 -16.68 12.34 13.78
C LYS A 155 -17.94 11.63 13.26
N SER A 156 -19.05 11.83 13.97
CA SER A 156 -20.30 11.05 14.00
C SER A 156 -21.09 10.91 12.69
N PHE A 157 -20.59 11.43 11.57
CA PHE A 157 -21.24 11.37 10.25
C PHE A 157 -20.63 10.34 9.29
N GLU A 158 -19.60 9.61 9.72
CA GLU A 158 -18.80 8.79 8.82
C GLU A 158 -19.02 7.28 9.05
N LYS A 159 -19.51 6.57 8.02
CA LYS A 159 -19.60 5.10 8.06
C LYS A 159 -18.18 4.53 8.05
N GLN A 160 -17.88 3.63 8.99
CA GLN A 160 -16.60 2.96 9.10
C GLN A 160 -16.40 1.97 7.94
N ILE A 161 -15.88 2.46 6.82
CA ILE A 161 -15.37 1.63 5.72
C ILE A 161 -13.87 1.46 5.96
N VAL A 162 -13.50 0.33 6.54
CA VAL A 162 -12.10 -0.04 6.81
C VAL A 162 -11.63 -0.97 5.72
N PHE A 163 -10.47 -0.66 5.13
CA PHE A 163 -9.82 -1.51 4.15
C PHE A 163 -9.39 -2.83 4.80
N GLU A 164 -9.75 -3.98 4.21
CA GLU A 164 -9.48 -5.29 4.82
C GLU A 164 -7.99 -5.58 5.05
N GLY A 165 -7.10 -5.03 4.21
CA GLY A 165 -5.65 -5.18 4.35
C GLY A 165 -5.01 -4.35 5.46
N CYS A 166 -5.69 -3.32 5.97
CA CYS A 166 -5.21 -2.40 7.01
C CYS A 166 -6.16 -2.33 8.23
N MET A 167 -6.86 -3.43 8.50
CA MET A 167 -7.84 -3.48 9.58
C MET A 167 -7.21 -3.20 10.95
N PRO A 168 -7.81 -2.31 11.78
CA PRO A 168 -7.39 -2.13 13.16
C PRO A 168 -7.40 -3.46 13.93
N VAL A 169 -6.36 -3.72 14.71
CA VAL A 169 -6.15 -4.97 15.44
C VAL A 169 -7.29 -5.25 16.43
N GLU A 170 -7.87 -4.20 17.03
CA GLU A 170 -9.04 -4.27 17.90
C GLU A 170 -10.32 -4.66 17.12
N SER A 171 -10.44 -4.23 15.86
CA SER A 171 -11.55 -4.63 14.97
C SER A 171 -11.39 -6.08 14.52
N MET A 172 -10.16 -6.53 14.25
CA MET A 172 -9.87 -7.94 13.98
C MET A 172 -10.20 -8.81 15.19
N ALA A 173 -9.80 -8.39 16.40
CA ALA A 173 -10.04 -9.12 17.64
C ALA A 173 -11.55 -9.31 17.93
N LYS A 174 -12.37 -8.30 17.60
CA LYS A 174 -13.84 -8.34 17.73
C LYS A 174 -14.53 -9.34 16.80
N ARG A 175 -13.90 -9.73 15.68
CA ARG A 175 -14.44 -10.74 14.75
C ARG A 175 -14.37 -12.16 15.30
N GLY A 176 -13.50 -12.41 16.28
CA GLY A 176 -13.38 -13.71 16.92
C GLY A 176 -12.11 -13.85 17.74
N LYS A 177 -12.18 -14.66 18.81
CA LYS A 177 -11.06 -14.90 19.72
C LYS A 177 -9.85 -15.54 19.04
N GLU A 178 -10.02 -16.28 17.96
CA GLU A 178 -8.90 -16.90 17.23
C GLU A 178 -8.43 -16.05 16.04
N THR A 179 -9.13 -14.98 15.68
CA THR A 179 -8.85 -14.20 14.46
C THR A 179 -7.40 -13.68 14.44
N LEU A 180 -6.90 -13.20 15.58
CA LEU A 180 -5.52 -12.72 15.68
C LEU A 180 -4.48 -13.84 15.50
N LEU A 181 -4.79 -15.07 15.93
CA LEU A 181 -3.90 -16.24 15.81
C LEU A 181 -3.75 -16.73 14.36
N TYR A 182 -4.69 -16.41 13.49
CA TYR A 182 -4.57 -16.64 12.04
C TYR A 182 -4.01 -15.43 11.29
N GLY A 183 -4.01 -14.25 11.92
CA GLY A 183 -3.56 -12.98 11.36
C GLY A 183 -2.21 -12.52 11.95
N PRO A 184 -2.15 -11.35 12.62
CA PRO A 184 -0.89 -10.72 13.02
C PRO A 184 -0.16 -11.49 14.13
N LEU A 185 -0.87 -12.25 14.97
CA LEU A 185 -0.30 -12.97 16.12
C LEU A 185 0.03 -14.44 15.83
N LYS A 186 -0.01 -14.85 14.55
CA LYS A 186 0.21 -16.25 14.17
C LYS A 186 1.60 -16.76 14.57
N PRO A 187 1.76 -17.89 15.28
CA PRO A 187 3.07 -18.40 15.70
C PRO A 187 3.76 -19.30 14.67
N VAL A 188 3.15 -19.50 13.49
CA VAL A 188 3.58 -20.50 12.51
C VAL A 188 5.02 -20.26 12.01
N GLY A 189 5.85 -21.31 12.07
CA GLY A 189 7.25 -21.25 11.62
C GLY A 189 8.22 -20.67 12.64
N LEU A 190 7.79 -20.42 13.88
CA LEU A 190 8.66 -19.94 14.95
C LEU A 190 8.73 -20.98 16.07
N ILE A 191 9.93 -21.14 16.63
CA ILE A 191 10.21 -21.95 17.81
C ILE A 191 10.88 -21.04 18.81
N ASP A 192 10.32 -20.96 20.01
CA ASP A 192 10.92 -20.18 21.09
C ASP A 192 12.15 -20.94 21.62
N PRO A 193 13.36 -20.35 21.57
CA PRO A 193 14.58 -21.00 21.98
C PRO A 193 14.62 -21.34 23.48
N LYS A 194 13.84 -20.65 24.32
CA LYS A 194 13.80 -20.92 25.76
C LYS A 194 13.00 -22.17 26.09
N THR A 195 11.90 -22.39 25.38
CA THR A 195 10.98 -23.50 25.65
C THR A 195 11.17 -24.67 24.70
N GLY A 196 11.87 -24.47 23.58
CA GLY A 196 12.01 -25.44 22.49
C GLY A 196 10.70 -25.75 21.78
N LYS A 197 9.64 -24.96 22.02
CA LYS A 197 8.28 -25.20 21.52
C LYS A 197 7.78 -24.01 20.73
N ARG A 198 6.75 -24.24 19.91
CA ARG A 198 6.03 -23.16 19.25
C ARG A 198 5.22 -22.38 20.31
N PRO A 199 5.33 -21.05 20.39
CA PRO A 199 4.51 -20.25 21.30
C PRO A 199 3.01 -20.29 20.90
N TYR A 200 2.11 -19.96 21.81
CA TYR A 200 0.68 -19.95 21.51
C TYR A 200 0.31 -18.80 20.57
N ALA A 201 0.87 -17.62 20.82
CA ALA A 201 0.78 -16.45 19.95
C ALA A 201 2.14 -15.75 19.91
N VAL A 202 2.36 -14.87 18.94
CA VAL A 202 3.60 -14.08 18.86
C VAL A 202 3.34 -12.70 18.28
N VAL A 203 3.85 -11.66 18.93
CA VAL A 203 3.93 -10.32 18.33
C VAL A 203 5.30 -10.15 17.71
N GLN A 204 5.35 -9.77 16.44
CA GLN A 204 6.63 -9.53 15.74
C GLN A 204 6.94 -8.04 15.71
N LEU A 205 8.19 -7.68 15.95
CA LEU A 205 8.70 -6.33 15.82
C LEU A 205 9.71 -6.29 14.67
N ARG A 206 9.56 -5.32 13.76
CA ARG A 206 10.48 -5.13 12.63
C ARG A 206 11.27 -3.85 12.83
N GLN A 207 12.57 -3.90 12.54
CA GLN A 207 13.41 -2.71 12.49
C GLN A 207 12.83 -1.69 11.49
N ASP A 208 12.62 -0.46 11.95
CA ASP A 208 11.97 0.60 11.17
C ASP A 208 12.98 1.61 10.59
N ASN A 209 14.15 1.76 11.23
CA ASN A 209 15.22 2.65 10.78
C ASN A 209 16.56 1.92 10.57
N ALA A 210 17.42 2.46 9.72
CA ALA A 210 18.72 1.86 9.41
C ALA A 210 19.63 1.69 10.65
N ALA A 211 19.52 2.60 11.62
CA ALA A 211 20.29 2.56 12.87
C ALA A 211 19.83 1.45 13.84
N GLY A 212 18.69 0.80 13.61
CA GLY A 212 18.20 -0.27 14.47
C GLY A 212 17.75 0.20 15.85
N THR A 213 17.44 1.49 16.03
CA THR A 213 16.99 2.06 17.30
C THR A 213 15.46 2.07 17.43
N LEU A 214 14.73 1.88 16.32
CA LEU A 214 13.26 1.94 16.27
C LEU A 214 12.66 0.67 15.71
N TYR A 215 11.59 0.20 16.35
CA TYR A 215 10.91 -1.03 16.00
C TYR A 215 9.41 -0.83 15.84
N ASN A 216 8.89 -1.23 14.68
CA ASN A 216 7.47 -1.21 14.36
C ASN A 216 6.79 -2.50 14.87
N ILE A 217 5.61 -2.39 15.50
CA ILE A 217 4.82 -3.54 15.91
C ILE A 217 4.04 -4.08 14.70
N VAL A 218 4.45 -5.22 14.16
CA VAL A 218 3.97 -5.73 12.87
C VAL A 218 2.51 -6.16 12.96
N GLY A 219 1.65 -5.60 12.11
CA GLY A 219 0.23 -5.97 12.03
C GLY A 219 -0.63 -5.39 13.16
N PHE A 220 -0.13 -4.36 13.85
CA PHE A 220 -0.82 -3.66 14.95
C PHE A 220 -1.34 -2.29 14.52
N GLN A 221 -1.81 -2.18 13.28
CA GLN A 221 -2.61 -1.04 12.86
C GLN A 221 -3.74 -0.84 13.88
N THR A 222 -3.94 0.37 14.42
CA THR A 222 -4.93 0.60 15.49
C THR A 222 -5.52 2.01 15.46
N HIS A 223 -6.74 2.14 15.99
CA HIS A 223 -7.42 3.40 16.31
C HIS A 223 -7.78 3.53 17.80
N LEU A 224 -7.20 2.68 18.66
CA LEU A 224 -7.26 2.81 20.11
C LEU A 224 -6.76 4.19 20.56
N LYS A 225 -7.35 4.74 21.62
CA LYS A 225 -6.82 5.96 22.26
C LYS A 225 -5.37 5.71 22.69
N TRP A 226 -4.52 6.74 22.68
CA TRP A 226 -3.09 6.56 22.99
C TRP A 226 -2.83 5.93 24.37
N ASN A 227 -3.62 6.31 25.37
CA ASN A 227 -3.53 5.69 26.71
C ASN A 227 -3.88 4.20 26.68
N GLU A 228 -4.86 3.81 25.85
CA GLU A 228 -5.26 2.42 25.65
C GLU A 228 -4.20 1.63 24.88
N GLN A 229 -3.56 2.24 23.88
CA GLN A 229 -2.42 1.61 23.21
C GLN A 229 -1.29 1.31 24.19
N LYS A 230 -0.92 2.27 25.05
CA LYS A 230 0.11 2.05 26.07
C LYS A 230 -0.29 0.95 27.04
N ARG A 231 -1.55 0.95 27.50
CA ARG A 231 -2.08 -0.04 28.46
C ARG A 231 -2.14 -1.44 27.86
N VAL A 232 -2.76 -1.58 26.69
CA VAL A 232 -3.01 -2.88 26.04
C VAL A 232 -1.73 -3.47 25.44
N PHE A 233 -0.93 -2.67 24.73
CA PHE A 233 0.32 -3.17 24.14
C PHE A 233 1.42 -3.38 25.18
N GLY A 234 1.32 -2.73 26.35
CA GLY A 234 2.14 -3.06 27.51
C GLY A 234 1.90 -4.46 28.09
N LEU A 235 0.81 -5.14 27.72
CA LEU A 235 0.57 -6.54 28.13
C LEU A 235 1.36 -7.56 27.29
N ILE A 236 2.01 -7.11 26.21
CA ILE A 236 2.81 -7.97 25.34
C ILE A 236 4.13 -8.26 26.05
N PRO A 237 4.52 -9.54 26.23
CA PRO A 237 5.79 -9.89 26.87
C PRO A 237 6.97 -9.25 26.15
N GLY A 238 7.79 -8.50 26.88
CA GLY A 238 8.90 -7.73 26.34
C GLY A 238 8.59 -6.24 26.13
N LEU A 239 7.33 -5.82 26.17
CA LEU A 239 6.89 -4.44 25.93
C LEU A 239 6.25 -3.78 27.17
N GLU A 240 6.40 -4.37 28.36
CA GLU A 240 5.76 -3.91 29.59
C GLU A 240 6.11 -2.45 29.94
N ASN A 241 7.34 -2.06 29.63
CA ASN A 241 7.86 -0.71 29.82
C ASN A 241 8.24 -0.05 28.49
N ALA A 242 7.65 -0.48 27.38
CA ALA A 242 8.00 0.04 26.07
C ALA A 242 7.74 1.54 25.96
N GLU A 243 8.72 2.26 25.41
CA GLU A 243 8.62 3.68 25.11
C GLU A 243 8.12 3.83 23.68
N PHE A 244 6.90 4.35 23.54
CA PHE A 244 6.29 4.62 22.25
C PHE A 244 6.80 5.95 21.71
N LEU A 245 7.64 5.87 20.67
CA LEU A 245 8.03 7.06 19.91
C LEU A 245 6.85 7.58 19.08
N ARG A 246 6.04 6.65 18.56
CA ARG A 246 4.84 6.96 17.78
C ARG A 246 3.72 5.99 18.12
N PHE A 247 2.57 6.52 18.53
CA PHE A 247 1.35 5.74 18.65
C PHE A 247 0.76 5.42 17.28
N GLY A 248 0.01 4.32 17.21
CA GLY A 248 -0.85 4.03 16.07
C GLY A 248 -1.93 5.09 15.93
N VAL A 249 -2.30 5.38 14.70
CA VAL A 249 -3.26 6.44 14.36
C VAL A 249 -3.99 6.06 13.10
N MET A 250 -5.27 6.39 13.06
CA MET A 250 -6.10 6.14 11.89
C MET A 250 -6.13 7.40 11.02
N HIS A 251 -5.55 7.29 9.83
CA HIS A 251 -5.52 8.34 8.82
C HIS A 251 -6.72 8.16 7.91
N ARG A 252 -7.47 9.24 7.69
CA ARG A 252 -8.49 9.27 6.66
C ARG A 252 -7.80 9.40 5.30
N ASN A 253 -7.84 8.32 4.53
CA ASN A 253 -7.37 8.31 3.15
C ASN A 253 -8.54 8.62 2.22
N THR A 254 -8.36 9.68 1.45
CA THR A 254 -9.38 10.20 0.54
C THR A 254 -9.19 9.61 -0.85
N TYR A 255 -10.25 9.09 -1.45
CA TYR A 255 -10.23 8.54 -2.81
C TYR A 255 -11.58 8.73 -3.51
N ILE A 256 -11.56 8.75 -4.84
CA ILE A 256 -12.81 8.88 -5.60
C ILE A 256 -13.44 7.51 -5.82
N ASN A 257 -14.77 7.47 -6.02
CA ASN A 257 -15.45 6.28 -6.52
C ASN A 257 -15.11 6.07 -8.01
N SER A 258 -13.85 5.71 -8.28
CA SER A 258 -13.31 5.64 -9.63
C SER A 258 -14.08 4.72 -10.58
N PRO A 259 -14.69 3.59 -10.16
CA PRO A 259 -15.58 2.83 -11.04
C PRO A 259 -16.70 3.65 -11.66
N LYS A 260 -17.28 4.59 -10.89
CA LYS A 260 -18.37 5.44 -11.37
C LYS A 260 -17.88 6.57 -12.26
N VAL A 261 -16.68 7.11 -12.00
CA VAL A 261 -16.27 8.40 -12.58
C VAL A 261 -15.10 8.33 -13.56
N LEU A 262 -14.29 7.26 -13.56
CA LEU A 262 -13.12 7.12 -14.42
C LEU A 262 -13.34 6.12 -15.58
N LEU A 263 -12.71 6.42 -16.71
CA LEU A 263 -12.47 5.46 -17.80
C LEU A 263 -11.22 4.61 -17.48
N PRO A 264 -11.01 3.46 -18.17
CA PRO A 264 -9.78 2.67 -18.04
C PRO A 264 -8.48 3.41 -18.44
N THR A 265 -8.63 4.56 -19.12
CA THR A 265 -7.56 5.51 -19.46
C THR A 265 -7.23 6.48 -18.33
N LEU A 266 -7.93 6.37 -17.19
CA LEU A 266 -7.89 7.24 -16.00
C LEU A 266 -8.46 8.66 -16.18
N GLN A 267 -9.11 8.93 -17.31
CA GLN A 267 -9.85 10.17 -17.56
C GLN A 267 -11.19 10.16 -16.82
N LEU A 268 -11.65 11.33 -16.38
CA LEU A 268 -13.05 11.48 -15.98
C LEU A 268 -13.97 11.20 -17.18
N LYS A 269 -15.01 10.40 -16.95
CA LYS A 269 -16.03 10.09 -17.97
C LYS A 269 -16.71 11.34 -18.52
N ASN A 270 -16.97 12.31 -17.64
CA ASN A 270 -17.65 13.56 -17.99
C ASN A 270 -16.70 14.68 -18.40
N ASN A 271 -15.38 14.49 -18.27
CA ASN A 271 -14.39 15.50 -18.67
C ASN A 271 -13.06 14.86 -19.08
N LYS A 272 -12.82 14.78 -20.40
CA LYS A 272 -11.61 14.17 -20.97
C LYS A 272 -10.31 14.91 -20.63
N ASN A 273 -10.38 16.17 -20.19
CA ASN A 273 -9.20 16.98 -19.86
C ASN A 273 -8.69 16.70 -18.43
N ILE A 274 -9.48 16.00 -17.61
CA ILE A 274 -9.13 15.71 -16.22
C ILE A 274 -8.85 14.22 -16.05
N MET A 275 -7.76 13.90 -15.36
CA MET A 275 -7.41 12.55 -14.94
C MET A 275 -7.12 12.47 -13.45
N PHE A 276 -7.24 11.27 -12.89
CA PHE A 276 -6.81 10.97 -11.52
C PHE A 276 -5.76 9.87 -11.54
N ALA A 277 -4.72 10.03 -10.73
CA ALA A 277 -3.64 9.06 -10.61
C ALA A 277 -3.17 8.94 -9.16
N GLY A 278 -2.51 7.83 -8.86
CA GLY A 278 -2.06 7.56 -7.49
C GLY A 278 -3.19 7.11 -6.59
N GLN A 279 -2.95 7.11 -5.28
CA GLN A 279 -3.90 6.56 -4.32
C GLN A 279 -5.31 7.16 -4.37
N ILE A 280 -5.45 8.43 -4.78
CA ILE A 280 -6.75 9.07 -4.93
C ILE A 280 -7.63 8.39 -5.98
N SER A 281 -7.06 7.71 -6.99
CA SER A 281 -7.79 6.92 -7.98
C SER A 281 -8.19 5.53 -7.48
N GLY A 282 -7.95 5.20 -6.20
CA GLY A 282 -8.32 3.92 -5.59
C GLY A 282 -7.34 2.77 -5.88
N VAL A 283 -6.07 3.08 -6.09
CA VAL A 283 -4.99 2.08 -5.98
C VAL A 283 -4.30 2.17 -4.64
N GLU A 284 -3.63 1.10 -4.21
CA GLU A 284 -2.88 1.08 -2.96
C GLU A 284 -1.45 0.60 -3.18
N GLY A 285 -0.48 1.34 -2.63
CA GLY A 285 0.95 1.06 -2.76
C GLY A 285 1.69 2.10 -3.61
N TYR A 286 2.99 2.26 -3.34
CA TYR A 286 3.84 3.23 -4.03
C TYR A 286 4.01 2.90 -5.52
N VAL A 287 4.18 1.62 -5.84
CA VAL A 287 4.43 1.14 -7.21
C VAL A 287 3.15 1.25 -8.05
N GLU A 288 2.01 0.88 -7.47
CA GLU A 288 0.68 1.03 -8.04
C GLU A 288 0.34 2.50 -8.27
N SER A 289 0.64 3.36 -7.31
CA SER A 289 0.41 4.80 -7.47
C SER A 289 1.26 5.39 -8.60
N ALA A 290 2.54 5.01 -8.64
CA ALA A 290 3.46 5.43 -9.69
C ALA A 290 3.06 4.90 -11.08
N SER A 291 2.52 3.67 -11.17
CA SER A 291 2.09 3.10 -12.44
C SER A 291 0.85 3.80 -13.00
N MET A 292 -0.09 4.18 -12.14
CA MET A 292 -1.23 5.02 -12.56
C MET A 292 -0.76 6.41 -13.01
N GLY A 293 0.19 7.02 -12.28
CA GLY A 293 0.81 8.29 -12.71
C GLY A 293 1.48 8.20 -14.07
N LEU A 294 2.21 7.10 -14.32
CA LEU A 294 2.88 6.85 -15.59
C LEU A 294 1.89 6.78 -16.76
N ILE A 295 0.83 5.98 -16.65
CA ILE A 295 -0.15 5.87 -17.74
C ILE A 295 -1.02 7.12 -17.90
N SER A 296 -1.32 7.85 -16.81
CA SER A 296 -1.98 9.16 -16.92
C SER A 296 -1.11 10.17 -17.65
N GLY A 297 0.20 10.21 -17.39
CA GLY A 297 1.14 11.06 -18.13
C GLY A 297 1.18 10.74 -19.61
N ILE A 298 1.30 9.46 -19.96
CA ILE A 298 1.26 8.98 -21.36
C ILE A 298 -0.06 9.40 -22.02
N ASN A 299 -1.21 9.10 -21.41
CA ASN A 299 -2.51 9.42 -21.99
C ASN A 299 -2.76 10.92 -22.08
N MET A 300 -2.35 11.71 -21.09
CA MET A 300 -2.53 13.17 -21.11
C MET A 300 -1.72 13.81 -22.23
N SER A 301 -0.46 13.38 -22.40
CA SER A 301 0.37 13.84 -23.52
C SER A 301 -0.28 13.56 -24.87
N ARG A 302 -0.89 12.37 -25.04
CA ARG A 302 -1.62 12.00 -26.26
C ARG A 302 -2.84 12.89 -26.50
N ILE A 303 -3.64 13.14 -25.46
CA ILE A 303 -4.84 13.98 -25.57
C ILE A 303 -4.46 15.42 -25.94
N ILE A 304 -3.41 15.98 -25.33
CA ILE A 304 -2.89 17.31 -25.67
C ILE A 304 -2.43 17.36 -27.12
N ALA A 305 -1.83 16.28 -27.63
CA ALA A 305 -1.43 16.13 -29.03
C ALA A 305 -2.61 15.84 -30.00
N GLY A 306 -3.86 15.78 -29.52
CA GLY A 306 -5.03 15.45 -30.34
C GLY A 306 -5.17 13.97 -30.69
N GLU A 307 -4.39 13.10 -30.05
CA GLU A 307 -4.43 11.65 -30.23
C GLU A 307 -5.43 10.99 -29.27
N LYS A 308 -5.80 9.74 -29.57
CA LYS A 308 -6.63 8.93 -28.68
C LYS A 308 -5.81 8.42 -27.50
N ALA A 309 -6.39 8.51 -26.30
CA ALA A 309 -5.85 7.86 -25.11
C ALA A 309 -5.81 6.33 -25.29
N LEU A 310 -4.84 5.70 -24.64
CA LEU A 310 -4.55 4.28 -24.72
C LEU A 310 -5.17 3.54 -23.54
N VAL A 311 -5.88 2.46 -23.85
CA VAL A 311 -6.32 1.47 -22.87
C VAL A 311 -5.28 0.36 -22.82
N PHE A 312 -4.61 0.21 -21.68
CA PHE A 312 -3.60 -0.84 -21.52
C PHE A 312 -4.26 -2.23 -21.49
N PRO A 313 -3.65 -3.28 -22.08
CA PRO A 313 -4.28 -4.59 -22.17
C PRO A 313 -4.53 -5.21 -20.79
N GLU A 314 -5.71 -5.77 -20.55
CA GLU A 314 -6.08 -6.36 -19.25
C GLU A 314 -5.21 -7.54 -18.82
N CYS A 315 -4.54 -8.20 -19.77
CA CYS A 315 -3.58 -9.25 -19.45
C CYS A 315 -2.24 -8.73 -18.89
N THR A 316 -2.06 -7.42 -18.76
CA THR A 316 -0.91 -6.76 -18.10
C THR A 316 -1.25 -6.39 -16.66
N ALA A 317 -0.25 -6.24 -15.79
CA ALA A 317 -0.44 -5.77 -14.43
C ALA A 317 -0.98 -4.33 -14.39
N ILE A 318 -0.47 -3.43 -15.24
CA ILE A 318 -0.95 -2.06 -15.37
C ILE A 318 -2.40 -2.03 -15.86
N GLY A 319 -2.71 -2.76 -16.94
CA GLY A 319 -4.04 -2.75 -17.56
C GLY A 319 -5.11 -3.45 -16.72
N SER A 320 -4.78 -4.56 -16.05
CA SER A 320 -5.72 -5.20 -15.11
C SER A 320 -6.04 -4.29 -13.92
N LEU A 321 -5.05 -3.58 -13.39
CA LEU A 321 -5.26 -2.65 -12.28
C LEU A 321 -6.11 -1.45 -12.70
N SER A 322 -5.82 -0.82 -13.86
CA SER A 322 -6.60 0.31 -14.35
C SER A 322 -8.03 -0.09 -14.76
N SER A 323 -8.20 -1.28 -15.34
CA SER A 323 -9.52 -1.85 -15.64
C SER A 323 -10.32 -2.10 -14.36
N TYR A 324 -9.71 -2.69 -13.32
CA TYR A 324 -10.39 -2.93 -12.04
C TYR A 324 -10.92 -1.63 -11.40
N ILE A 325 -10.07 -0.61 -11.26
CA ILE A 325 -10.46 0.63 -10.58
C ILE A 325 -11.44 1.48 -11.38
N SER A 326 -11.69 1.18 -12.66
CA SER A 326 -12.66 1.87 -13.52
C SER A 326 -13.89 1.01 -13.87
N ASN A 327 -13.99 -0.21 -13.34
CA ASN A 327 -15.06 -1.14 -13.68
C ASN A 327 -16.35 -0.87 -12.89
N GLU A 328 -17.37 -0.32 -13.55
CA GLU A 328 -18.68 0.01 -12.98
C GLU A 328 -19.40 -1.16 -12.27
N ASN A 329 -19.05 -2.41 -12.58
CA ASN A 329 -19.64 -3.58 -11.94
C ASN A 329 -19.16 -3.79 -10.50
N VAL A 330 -18.14 -3.05 -10.05
CA VAL A 330 -17.62 -3.11 -8.68
C VAL A 330 -18.59 -2.38 -7.73
N LYS A 331 -19.48 -3.14 -7.07
CA LYS A 331 -20.51 -2.60 -6.16
C LYS A 331 -19.95 -2.05 -4.84
N HIS A 332 -18.90 -2.68 -4.30
CA HIS A 332 -18.25 -2.28 -3.06
C HIS A 332 -16.78 -1.93 -3.34
N PHE A 333 -16.57 -0.74 -3.92
CA PHE A 333 -15.24 -0.32 -4.31
C PHE A 333 -14.34 -0.04 -3.11
N GLN A 334 -13.18 -0.68 -3.10
CA GLN A 334 -12.10 -0.48 -2.15
C GLN A 334 -10.81 -0.25 -2.93
N PRO A 335 -9.85 0.49 -2.36
CA PRO A 335 -8.51 0.58 -2.91
C PRO A 335 -7.93 -0.81 -3.18
N MET A 336 -7.11 -0.93 -4.23
CA MET A 336 -6.59 -2.23 -4.65
C MET A 336 -5.10 -2.18 -4.93
N ASN A 337 -4.38 -3.17 -4.42
CA ASN A 337 -3.00 -3.45 -4.80
C ASN A 337 -2.94 -4.42 -5.98
N VAL A 338 -1.83 -4.44 -6.70
CA VAL A 338 -1.70 -5.35 -7.83
C VAL A 338 -1.62 -6.80 -7.35
N ASN A 339 -2.42 -7.68 -7.95
CA ASN A 339 -2.40 -9.10 -7.65
C ASN A 339 -2.78 -9.92 -8.90
N PHE A 340 -2.29 -11.15 -9.01
CA PHE A 340 -2.56 -12.04 -10.15
C PHE A 340 -4.05 -12.44 -10.27
N GLY A 341 -4.88 -12.17 -9.27
CA GLY A 341 -6.32 -12.38 -9.34
C GLY A 341 -7.04 -11.36 -10.22
N LEU A 342 -6.43 -10.18 -10.45
CA LEU A 342 -6.96 -9.16 -11.36
C LEU A 342 -6.68 -9.49 -12.82
N ILE A 343 -5.62 -10.25 -13.10
CA ILE A 343 -5.20 -10.60 -14.45
C ILE A 343 -6.07 -11.77 -14.95
N PRO A 344 -6.62 -11.71 -16.18
CA PRO A 344 -7.36 -12.81 -16.77
C PRO A 344 -6.64 -14.15 -16.69
N LYS A 345 -7.39 -15.21 -16.40
CA LYS A 345 -6.82 -16.56 -16.28
C LYS A 345 -6.28 -17.03 -17.63
N ILE A 346 -5.14 -17.70 -17.61
CA ILE A 346 -4.63 -18.46 -18.75
C ILE A 346 -5.45 -19.75 -18.92
N ASP A 347 -5.69 -20.17 -20.16
CA ASP A 347 -6.44 -21.39 -20.49
C ASP A 347 -5.69 -22.68 -20.09
N GLU A 348 -4.36 -22.59 -19.97
CA GLU A 348 -3.49 -23.71 -19.62
C GLU A 348 -3.63 -24.12 -18.15
N LYS A 349 -3.84 -25.41 -17.91
CA LYS A 349 -3.92 -25.99 -16.56
C LYS A 349 -2.54 -26.27 -15.98
N ILE A 350 -1.98 -25.27 -15.28
CA ILE A 350 -0.72 -25.41 -14.53
C ILE A 350 -1.01 -25.72 -13.06
N LYS A 351 -0.46 -26.84 -12.55
CA LYS A 351 -0.69 -27.29 -11.16
C LYS A 351 0.10 -26.46 -10.13
N GLU A 352 1.35 -26.10 -10.44
CA GLU A 352 2.18 -25.34 -9.52
C GLU A 352 1.88 -23.83 -9.62
N LYS A 353 1.55 -23.21 -8.49
CA LYS A 353 1.19 -21.78 -8.43
C LYS A 353 2.34 -20.87 -8.91
N ARG A 354 3.59 -21.24 -8.60
CA ARG A 354 4.78 -20.45 -8.96
C ARG A 354 4.98 -20.42 -10.47
N GLU A 355 4.99 -21.58 -11.12
CA GLU A 355 5.10 -21.71 -12.57
C GLU A 355 3.96 -20.97 -13.29
N LYS A 356 2.73 -21.09 -12.76
CA LYS A 356 1.57 -20.35 -13.28
C LYS A 356 1.78 -18.84 -13.24
N ASN A 357 2.27 -18.29 -12.12
CA ASN A 357 2.52 -16.86 -11.98
C ASN A 357 3.62 -16.35 -12.91
N ILE A 358 4.68 -17.14 -13.10
CA ILE A 358 5.74 -16.83 -14.05
C ILE A 358 5.17 -16.77 -15.47
N LYS A 359 4.38 -17.78 -15.86
CA LYS A 359 3.76 -17.83 -17.19
C LYS A 359 2.83 -16.66 -17.47
N ILE A 360 2.01 -16.28 -16.47
CA ILE A 360 1.18 -15.07 -16.55
C ILE A 360 2.08 -13.86 -16.81
N SER A 361 3.14 -13.69 -16.02
CA SER A 361 4.05 -12.56 -16.14
C SER A 361 4.74 -12.48 -17.51
N GLU A 362 5.21 -13.60 -18.04
CA GLU A 362 5.82 -13.65 -19.38
C GLU A 362 4.83 -13.24 -20.48
N ASN A 363 3.58 -13.73 -20.39
CA ASN A 363 2.52 -13.36 -21.34
C ASN A 363 2.17 -11.86 -21.23
N SER A 364 2.10 -11.33 -20.02
CA SER A 364 1.88 -9.90 -19.75
C SER A 364 2.97 -9.05 -20.39
N LEU A 365 4.24 -9.35 -20.12
CA LEU A 365 5.38 -8.60 -20.66
C LEU A 365 5.47 -8.70 -22.18
N LYS A 366 5.20 -9.87 -22.77
CA LYS A 366 5.15 -10.03 -24.22
C LYS A 366 4.05 -9.19 -24.85
N THR A 367 2.87 -9.17 -24.25
CA THR A 367 1.74 -8.36 -24.73
C THR A 367 2.06 -6.88 -24.61
N LEU A 368 2.59 -6.44 -23.46
CA LEU A 368 2.97 -5.05 -23.25
C LEU A 368 4.03 -4.59 -24.26
N LYS A 369 5.03 -5.43 -24.56
CA LYS A 369 6.05 -5.11 -25.58
C LYS A 369 5.43 -4.86 -26.95
N SER A 370 4.51 -5.73 -27.37
CA SER A 370 3.77 -5.56 -28.63
C SER A 370 2.93 -4.28 -28.61
N PHE A 371 2.26 -4.02 -27.48
CA PHE A 371 1.43 -2.83 -27.29
C PHE A 371 2.22 -1.52 -27.38
N ILE A 372 3.39 -1.44 -26.72
CA ILE A 372 4.30 -0.29 -26.77
C ILE A 372 4.72 -0.03 -28.22
N ASN A 373 5.17 -1.07 -28.93
CA ASN A 373 5.65 -0.94 -30.30
C ASN A 373 4.53 -0.48 -31.26
N ASN A 374 3.32 -1.03 -31.11
CA ASN A 374 2.20 -0.71 -32.00
C ASN A 374 1.63 0.70 -31.79
N ASN A 375 1.80 1.28 -30.59
CA ASN A 375 1.26 2.60 -30.26
C ASN A 375 2.32 3.70 -30.23
N ILE A 376 3.57 3.37 -30.57
CA ILE A 376 4.73 4.30 -30.62
C ILE A 376 4.81 5.10 -29.32
N ILE A 377 4.76 4.39 -28.19
CA ILE A 377 4.99 5.04 -26.89
C ILE A 377 6.47 5.40 -26.87
N ASN A 378 6.78 6.70 -26.99
CA ASN A 378 8.14 7.20 -26.98
C ASN A 378 8.76 7.00 -25.59
N ILE A 379 9.60 5.99 -25.49
CA ILE A 379 10.41 5.66 -24.33
C ILE A 379 11.76 6.35 -24.57
N VAL A 380 12.23 7.12 -23.59
CA VAL A 380 13.44 7.98 -23.71
C VAL A 380 14.71 7.18 -23.43
#